data_AF-A0A930HVB5-F1
#
_entry.id   AF-A0A930HVB5-F1
#
_cell.length_a   1.000
_cell.length_b   1.000
_cell.length_c   1.000
_cell.angle_alpha   90.00
_cell.angle_beta   90.00
_cell.angle_gamma   90.00
#
_symmetry.space_group_name_H-M   'P 1'
#
loop_
_entity.id
_entity.type
_entity.pdbx_description
1 polymer ?
#
loop_
_entity_poly.entity_id
_entity_poly.type
_entity_poly.pdbx_seq_one_letter_code
_entity_poly.pdbx_strand_id
1 'polypeptide(L)'
;MKEITLLDGEAYTIPSHYRSIEQGIYRDLKDEGDTCFRMPIGFKLDEGECMQYPLEDILDEYYLHISEFILSTGSYNAVVLAGELEDLQKAKYILGKKISYRVVIEADVAYRCLLIE
;
A
#
# COMPACT_ATOMS: atom_id res chain seq x y z
N MET A 1 -6.67 8.37 4.47
CA MET A 1 -6.73 6.91 4.15
C MET A 1 -7.01 6.08 5.40
N LYS A 2 -7.92 5.11 5.35
CA LYS A 2 -8.35 4.31 6.52
C LYS A 2 -8.87 2.93 6.13
N GLU A 3 -9.16 2.10 7.14
CA GLU A 3 -9.71 0.75 6.97
C GLU A 3 -8.86 -0.11 6.01
N ILE A 4 -7.54 -0.03 6.19
CA ILE A 4 -6.58 -0.68 5.31
C ILE A 4 -6.58 -2.17 5.63
N THR A 5 -6.82 -2.99 4.61
CA THR A 5 -6.98 -4.44 4.75
C THR A 5 -6.21 -5.17 3.67
N LEU A 6 -5.73 -6.37 3.99
CA LEU A 6 -5.26 -7.29 2.96
C LEU A 6 -6.46 -7.75 2.14
N LEU A 7 -6.29 -7.78 0.82
CA LEU A 7 -7.28 -8.43 -0.03
C LEU A 7 -6.96 -9.91 -0.08
N ASP A 8 -7.97 -10.73 0.17
CA ASP A 8 -7.85 -12.17 0.00
C ASP A 8 -7.43 -12.44 -1.44
N GLY A 9 -6.33 -13.20 -1.56
CA GLY A 9 -5.68 -13.49 -2.83
C GLY A 9 -6.52 -14.32 -3.80
N GLU A 10 -7.83 -14.48 -3.62
CA GLU A 10 -8.71 -15.12 -4.62
C GLU A 10 -8.69 -14.37 -5.97
N ALA A 11 -8.42 -13.05 -5.97
CA ALA A 11 -8.13 -12.29 -7.19
C ALA A 11 -6.72 -12.58 -7.78
N TYR A 12 -5.79 -13.08 -6.96
CA TYR A 12 -4.40 -13.44 -7.31
C TYR A 12 -4.16 -14.95 -7.46
N THR A 13 -5.16 -15.80 -7.21
CA THR A 13 -5.07 -17.25 -7.37
C THR A 13 -5.17 -17.65 -8.84
N ILE A 14 -4.16 -17.28 -9.61
CA ILE A 14 -3.69 -18.13 -10.71
C ILE A 14 -2.37 -18.74 -10.22
N PRO A 15 -2.37 -19.98 -9.70
CA PRO A 15 -1.18 -20.62 -9.13
C PRO A 15 0.03 -20.69 -10.08
N SER A 16 -0.17 -20.49 -11.39
CA SER A 16 0.91 -20.47 -12.39
C SER A 16 1.71 -19.16 -12.43
N HIS A 17 1.24 -18.09 -11.77
CA HIS A 17 1.89 -16.78 -11.83
C HIS A 17 2.41 -16.29 -10.49
N TYR A 18 1.83 -16.76 -9.39
CA TYR A 18 2.20 -16.30 -8.05
C TYR A 18 2.38 -17.46 -7.09
N ARG A 19 3.39 -17.35 -6.22
CA ARG A 19 3.64 -18.25 -5.11
C ARG A 19 3.37 -17.52 -3.80
N SER A 20 2.49 -18.06 -2.95
CA SER A 20 2.30 -17.53 -1.60
C SER A 20 3.58 -17.67 -0.76
N ILE A 21 3.97 -16.59 -0.08
CA ILE A 21 5.11 -16.55 0.83
C ILE A 21 4.61 -16.52 2.27
N GLU A 22 3.66 -15.62 2.55
CA GLU A 22 2.98 -15.49 3.84
C GLU A 22 1.61 -14.83 3.64
N GLN A 23 0.83 -14.66 4.72
CA GLN A 23 -0.51 -14.07 4.62
C GLN A 23 -0.48 -12.70 3.94
N GLY A 24 -1.11 -12.58 2.78
CA GLY A 24 -1.19 -11.35 1.99
C GLY A 24 0.06 -11.00 1.17
N ILE A 25 1.16 -11.76 1.25
CA ILE A 25 2.37 -11.54 0.43
C ILE A 25 2.61 -12.71 -0.50
N TYR A 26 2.78 -12.39 -1.78
CA TYR A 26 2.97 -13.34 -2.86
C TYR A 26 4.24 -12.97 -3.64
N ARG A 27 4.97 -13.97 -4.14
CA ARG A 27 6.05 -13.80 -5.10
C ARG A 27 5.52 -13.95 -6.51
N ASP A 28 5.74 -12.96 -7.35
CA ASP A 28 5.54 -13.00 -8.79
C ASP A 28 6.60 -13.90 -9.43
N LEU A 29 6.18 -14.94 -10.14
CA LEU A 29 7.08 -15.92 -10.77
C LEU A 29 7.61 -15.45 -12.13
N LYS A 30 7.08 -14.35 -12.68
CA LYS A 30 7.55 -13.74 -13.93
C LYS A 30 8.53 -12.60 -13.70
N ASP A 31 8.59 -12.08 -12.49
CA ASP A 31 9.50 -11.03 -12.09
C ASP A 31 10.75 -11.65 -11.44
N GLU A 32 11.89 -11.50 -12.11
CA GLU A 32 13.18 -12.02 -11.65
C GLU A 32 13.94 -11.01 -10.76
N GLY A 33 13.40 -9.80 -10.56
CA GLY A 33 14.02 -8.77 -9.74
C GLY A 33 13.81 -8.97 -8.23
N ASP A 34 14.52 -8.16 -7.44
CA ASP A 34 14.43 -8.20 -5.98
C ASP A 34 13.08 -7.65 -5.46
N THR A 35 12.39 -6.85 -6.28
CA THR A 35 11.05 -6.33 -5.99
C THR A 35 9.91 -7.23 -6.50
N CYS A 36 10.17 -8.53 -6.68
CA CYS A 36 9.20 -9.51 -7.22
C CYS A 36 8.06 -9.89 -6.26
N PHE A 37 7.94 -9.22 -5.11
CA PHE A 37 6.88 -9.50 -4.15
C PHE A 37 5.68 -8.56 -4.35
N ARG A 38 4.48 -9.05 -4.02
CA ARG A 38 3.20 -8.38 -4.22
C ARG A 38 2.37 -8.49 -2.95
N MET A 39 1.74 -7.38 -2.56
CA MET A 39 0.79 -7.30 -1.45
C MET A 39 -0.45 -6.51 -1.86
N PRO A 40 -1.54 -7.20 -2.23
CA PRO A 40 -2.82 -6.56 -2.54
C PRO A 40 -3.46 -5.97 -1.27
N ILE A 41 -3.79 -4.68 -1.31
CA ILE A 41 -4.47 -4.00 -0.22
C ILE A 41 -5.72 -3.26 -0.69
N GLY A 42 -6.72 -3.20 0.18
CA GLY A 42 -7.90 -2.35 0.05
C GLY A 42 -7.91 -1.28 1.12
N PHE A 43 -8.41 -0.09 0.78
CA PHE A 43 -8.53 1.01 1.72
C PHE A 43 -9.63 1.98 1.31
N LYS A 44 -10.07 2.81 2.26
CA LYS A 44 -11.00 3.91 2.03
C LYS A 44 -10.30 5.25 2.14
N LEU A 45 -10.84 6.22 1.41
CA LEU A 45 -10.47 7.63 1.52
C LEU A 45 -11.62 8.38 2.21
N ASP A 46 -11.28 9.39 3.01
CA ASP A 46 -12.26 10.33 3.55
C ASP A 46 -12.76 11.26 2.42
N GLU A 47 -13.97 11.82 2.56
CA GLU A 47 -14.52 12.73 1.54
C GLU A 47 -13.58 13.93 1.31
N GLY A 48 -13.25 14.20 0.04
CA GLY A 48 -12.30 15.25 -0.34
C GLY A 48 -10.82 14.86 -0.28
N GLU A 49 -10.47 13.66 0.20
CA GLU A 49 -9.13 13.11 0.03
C GLU A 49 -8.92 12.65 -1.42
N CYS A 50 -7.71 12.85 -1.94
CA CYS A 50 -7.30 12.29 -3.23
C CYS A 50 -6.49 11.01 -3.03
N MET A 51 -6.39 10.16 -4.05
CA MET A 51 -5.61 8.93 -3.97
C MET A 51 -4.10 9.18 -3.84
N GLN A 52 -3.62 10.37 -4.21
CA GLN A 52 -2.20 10.70 -4.15
C GLN A 52 -1.68 10.71 -2.70
N TYR A 53 -2.35 11.42 -1.79
CA TYR A 53 -1.94 11.50 -0.39
C TYR A 53 -3.05 10.98 0.52
N PRO A 54 -2.75 10.06 1.46
CA PRO A 54 -1.41 9.74 1.99
C PRO A 54 -0.74 8.51 1.36
N LEU A 55 -1.21 8.01 0.21
CA LEU A 55 -0.66 6.77 -0.38
C LEU A 55 0.81 6.93 -0.79
N GLU A 56 1.17 8.02 -1.47
CA GLU A 56 2.55 8.30 -1.89
C GLU A 56 3.51 8.35 -0.70
N ASP A 57 3.11 8.99 0.41
CA ASP A 57 3.91 9.06 1.63
C ASP A 57 4.20 7.66 2.22
N ILE A 58 3.26 6.72 2.06
CA ILE A 58 3.43 5.32 2.50
C ILE A 58 4.32 4.54 1.56
N LEU A 59 4.20 4.76 0.26
CA LEU A 59 5.08 4.13 -0.71
C LEU A 59 6.53 4.53 -0.45
N ASP A 60 6.78 5.81 -0.20
CA ASP A 60 8.11 6.34 0.11
C ASP A 60 8.65 5.83 1.45
N GLU A 61 7.84 5.87 2.52
CA GLU A 61 8.25 5.43 3.87
C GLU A 61 8.69 3.95 3.90
N TYR A 62 8.03 3.10 3.11
CA TYR A 62 8.30 1.67 3.07
C TYR A 62 9.05 1.21 1.81
N TYR A 63 9.57 2.11 0.97
CA TYR A 63 10.27 1.75 -0.28
C TYR A 63 9.45 0.84 -1.23
N LEU A 64 8.15 1.12 -1.34
CA LEU A 64 7.22 0.37 -2.16
C LEU A 64 6.81 1.15 -3.41
N HIS A 65 6.25 0.45 -4.39
CA HIS A 65 5.56 1.06 -5.52
C HIS A 65 4.24 0.36 -5.81
N ILE A 66 3.36 1.02 -6.56
CA ILE A 66 2.13 0.40 -7.05
C ILE A 66 2.45 -0.36 -8.32
N SER A 67 2.28 -1.69 -8.32
CA SER A 67 2.41 -2.49 -9.54
C SER A 67 1.11 -2.55 -10.34
N GLU A 68 -0.04 -2.41 -9.68
CA GLU A 68 -1.35 -2.53 -10.32
C GLU A 68 -2.43 -1.77 -9.53
N PHE A 69 -3.34 -1.11 -10.26
CA PHE A 69 -4.59 -0.57 -9.71
C PHE A 69 -5.71 -1.58 -9.97
N ILE A 70 -6.25 -2.17 -8.90
CA ILE A 70 -7.31 -3.18 -8.99
C ILE A 70 -8.67 -2.48 -9.14
N LEU A 71 -8.93 -1.50 -8.28
CA LEU A 71 -10.20 -0.78 -8.24
C LEU A 71 -10.01 0.63 -7.68
N SER A 72 -10.70 1.61 -8.25
CA SER A 72 -10.78 2.96 -7.70
C SER A 72 -12.23 3.42 -7.79
N THR A 73 -12.91 3.48 -6.64
CA THR A 73 -14.24 4.08 -6.51
C THR A 73 -14.14 5.30 -5.60
N GLY A 74 -15.13 6.20 -5.64
CA GLY A 74 -15.13 7.40 -4.79
C GLY A 74 -15.02 7.14 -3.29
N SER A 75 -15.29 5.91 -2.82
CA SER A 75 -15.27 5.54 -1.40
C SER A 75 -14.30 4.41 -1.04
N TYR A 76 -13.96 3.56 -2.00
CA TYR A 76 -13.12 2.37 -1.79
C TYR A 76 -12.13 2.18 -2.93
N ASN A 77 -10.90 1.86 -2.57
CA ASN A 77 -9.78 1.71 -3.48
C ASN A 77 -9.02 0.43 -3.17
N ALA A 78 -8.44 -0.16 -4.22
CA ALA A 78 -7.65 -1.37 -4.13
C ALA A 78 -6.46 -1.30 -5.08
N VAL A 79 -5.27 -1.60 -4.56
CA VAL A 79 -4.01 -1.55 -5.30
C VAL A 79 -3.14 -2.75 -4.93
N VAL A 80 -2.14 -3.02 -5.75
CA VAL A 80 -1.06 -3.95 -5.43
C VAL A 80 0.19 -3.19 -5.11
N LEU A 81 0.68 -3.39 -3.90
CA LEU A 81 1.99 -2.91 -3.49
C LEU A 81 3.06 -3.92 -3.94
N ALA A 82 4.18 -3.42 -4.44
CA ALA A 82 5.33 -4.20 -4.85
C ALA A 82 6.62 -3.60 -4.28
N GLY A 83 7.57 -4.47 -3.99
CA GLY A 83 8.82 -4.12 -3.32
C GLY A 83 9.57 -5.37 -2.88
N GLU A 84 10.64 -5.16 -2.11
CA GLU A 84 11.36 -6.26 -1.46
C GLU A 84 10.50 -6.91 -0.36
N LEU A 85 10.82 -8.15 -0.01
CA LEU A 85 10.03 -8.91 0.98
C LEU A 85 10.01 -8.22 2.35
N GLU A 86 11.16 -7.76 2.83
CA GLU A 86 11.29 -7.12 4.15
C GLU A 86 10.47 -5.84 4.24
N ASP A 87 10.40 -5.09 3.15
CA ASP A 87 9.71 -3.82 3.09
C ASP A 87 8.19 -3.99 3.08
N LEU A 88 7.68 -4.98 2.34
CA LEU A 88 6.27 -5.37 2.42
C LEU A 88 5.91 -5.90 3.82
N GLN A 89 6.81 -6.65 4.46
CA GLN A 89 6.61 -7.14 5.82
C GLN A 89 6.52 -5.98 6.83
N LYS A 90 7.39 -4.96 6.73
CA LYS A 90 7.30 -3.74 7.54
C LYS A 90 5.99 -2.98 7.27
N ALA A 91 5.60 -2.85 6.00
CA ALA A 91 4.41 -2.13 5.61
C ALA A 91 3.11 -2.75 6.15
N LYS A 92 3.10 -4.03 6.55
CA LYS A 92 1.96 -4.61 7.28
C LYS A 92 1.59 -3.86 8.56
N TYR A 93 2.50 -3.07 9.13
CA TYR A 93 2.21 -2.19 10.26
C TYR A 93 1.02 -1.26 10.01
N ILE A 94 0.75 -0.89 8.75
CA ILE A 94 -0.35 0.02 8.39
C ILE A 94 -1.73 -0.66 8.41
N LEU A 95 -1.79 -1.99 8.47
CA LEU A 95 -3.05 -2.71 8.39
C LEU A 95 -3.94 -2.39 9.61
N GLY A 96 -5.20 -2.09 9.34
CA GLY A 96 -6.17 -1.67 10.37
C GLY A 96 -5.95 -0.24 10.91
N LYS A 97 -4.92 0.47 10.45
CA LYS A 97 -4.61 1.83 10.91
C LYS A 97 -5.30 2.91 10.09
N LYS A 98 -5.40 4.10 10.68
CA LYS A 98 -5.72 5.33 9.96
C LYS A 98 -4.41 6.03 9.60
N ILE A 99 -4.31 6.43 8.33
CA ILE A 99 -3.18 7.18 7.81
C ILE A 99 -3.68 8.54 7.37
N SER A 100 -3.03 9.58 7.88
CA SER A 100 -3.29 10.96 7.54
C SER A 100 -1.98 11.75 7.54
N TYR A 101 -2.04 13.02 7.17
CA TYR A 101 -0.91 13.92 7.34
C TYR A 101 -1.33 15.14 8.15
N ARG A 102 -0.35 15.69 8.86
CA ARG A 102 -0.43 16.99 9.52
C ARG A 102 0.51 17.94 8.82
N VAL A 103 0.05 19.17 8.57
CA VAL A 103 0.93 20.25 8.12
C VAL A 103 1.56 20.91 9.34
N VAL A 104 2.89 21.00 9.35
CA VAL A 104 3.69 21.72 10.35
C VAL A 104 4.36 22.90 9.66
N ILE A 105 4.29 24.08 10.26
CA ILE A 105 4.96 25.27 9.74
C ILE A 105 6.15 25.56 10.64
N GLU A 106 7.35 25.51 10.08
CA GLU A 106 8.60 25.89 10.76
C GLU A 106 9.39 26.84 9.85
N ALA A 107 9.81 27.98 10.41
CA ALA A 107 10.57 29.01 9.68
C ALA A 107 9.95 29.42 8.33
N ASP A 108 8.62 29.63 8.31
CA ASP A 108 7.82 29.96 7.12
C ASP A 108 7.80 28.89 6.01
N VAL A 109 8.26 27.67 6.31
CA VAL A 109 8.19 26.50 5.43
C VAL A 109 7.13 25.52 5.96
N ALA A 110 6.27 25.03 5.06
CA ALA A 110 5.26 24.02 5.38
C ALA A 110 5.80 22.61 5.10
N TYR A 111 5.76 21.76 6.12
CA TYR A 111 6.14 20.34 6.09
C TYR A 111 4.91 19.47 6.27
N ARG A 112 4.86 18.33 5.59
CA ARG A 112 3.87 17.28 5.85
C ARG A 112 4.50 16.20 6.73
N CYS A 113 3.86 15.93 7.86
CA CYS A 113 4.23 14.83 8.73
C CYS A 113 3.19 13.73 8.59
N LEU A 114 3.64 12.53 8.19
CA LEU A 114 2.83 11.33 8.13
C LEU A 114 2.41 10.92 9.55
N LEU A 115 1.12 10.62 9.73
CA LEU A 115 0.52 10.17 10.98
C LEU A 115 -0.08 8.79 10.74
N ILE A 116 0.33 7.82 11.54
CA ILE A 116 -0.11 6.42 11.48
C ILE A 116 -0.69 6.04 12.85
N GLU A 117 -2.01 6.02 12.96
CA GLU A 117 -2.77 5.77 14.19
C GLU A 117 -3.38 4.36 14.18
#